data_AF-A0ABD2GYJ3-F1
#
_entry.id   AF-A0ABD2GYJ3-F1
#
_cell.length_a   1.000
_cell.length_b   1.000
_cell.length_c   1.000
_cell.angle_alpha   90.00
_cell.angle_beta   90.00
_cell.angle_gamma   90.00
#
_symmetry.space_group_name_H-M   'P 1'
#
loop_
_entity.id
_entity.type
_entity.pdbx_description
1 polymer ?
#
loop_
_entity_poly.entity_id
_entity_poly.type
_entity_poly.pdbx_seq_one_letter_code
_entity_poly.pdbx_strand_id
1 'polypeptide(L)'
;MLPRELSVAAVLLLCVQSLHGSAFHPVSSHEFTAYRMQQYNLVQQKYGCRGAILGAEARSADEPVLTRRCVIMKVMDFTTEKYLEAQRQNAAAILILLPTNISAVPYDSIQSFMVSESEVLLKEILIPVYVAPEDEKLLIMYEEVKQAAATRTLSIFVRVLRSMVTATAFQMSLSNTAAIKSSTDTTFTTLEGVLPGAEEDAPTIVITAHYDSYGLAPWLSYGADSNGSGVTILLELVRLFQKLFSSPGTKPPFNLMFSLTGGGKYNFLGTKRWIEDNLDHAESSLLHDNVAFVLCLDTLANSDELYMHVSRPPKPDSPIQSFLEQLEEVVSSRFPWVKVGLVHKKINLVESSVAWEHERYSLRRIPSFTLSRLEDPKSELRGSMLDTMSQVDFRKMKRNGIIVAETLARYMYNLSDKGSPKDMQVFKGQLDFHDSRMLSLMSSLTSVPRATQLLDKEPAHILLVNSLEHEFKRYLQQVHRHTFRQDKKDPDITFFDQMNQQIVMYRVKPAAFDLFLGGCIAAYLAIVYYTIQNFDYLYIKLKAAAKYKHE
;
A
#
# COMPACT_ATOMS: atom_id res chain seq x y z
N MET A 1 21.78 54.65 45.04
CA MET A 1 20.90 54.56 43.85
C MET A 1 21.72 54.01 42.69
N LEU A 2 21.83 52.68 42.57
CA LEU A 2 22.34 52.03 41.36
C LEU A 2 21.24 52.08 40.28
N PRO A 3 21.56 52.31 39.00
CA PRO A 3 20.53 52.51 37.99
C PRO A 3 19.89 51.17 37.61
N ARG A 4 18.55 51.17 37.56
CA ARG A 4 17.66 50.10 37.08
C ARG A 4 18.03 49.53 35.70
N GLU A 5 18.82 50.27 34.92
CA GLU A 5 19.31 49.92 33.58
C GLU A 5 20.22 48.68 33.56
N LEU A 6 21.08 48.49 34.59
CA LEU A 6 21.94 47.31 34.67
C LEU A 6 21.16 46.02 34.93
N SER A 7 19.99 46.12 35.58
CA SER A 7 19.16 44.95 35.90
C SER A 7 18.47 44.38 34.66
N VAL A 8 18.16 45.20 33.65
CA VAL A 8 17.51 44.73 32.41
C VAL A 8 18.53 44.09 31.48
N ALA A 9 19.72 44.68 31.36
CA ALA A 9 20.83 44.11 30.59
C ALA A 9 21.35 42.80 31.20
N ALA A 10 21.43 42.71 32.53
CA ALA A 10 21.81 41.47 33.22
C ALA A 10 20.75 40.36 33.07
N VAL A 11 19.45 40.71 33.08
CA VAL A 11 18.36 39.74 32.83
C VAL A 11 18.36 39.27 31.37
N LEU A 12 18.65 40.15 30.41
CA LEU A 12 18.83 39.76 28.99
C LEU A 12 20.04 38.84 28.79
N LEU A 13 21.17 39.13 29.44
CA LEU A 13 22.39 38.29 29.39
C LEU A 13 22.21 36.93 30.10
N LEU A 14 21.49 36.89 31.22
CA LEU A 14 21.16 35.66 31.93
C LEU A 14 20.16 34.78 31.15
N CYS A 15 19.18 35.39 30.47
CA CYS A 15 18.28 34.65 29.59
C CYS A 15 19.01 34.01 28.40
N VAL A 16 20.03 34.68 27.84
CA VAL A 16 20.85 34.14 26.73
C VAL A 16 21.71 32.95 27.18
N GLN A 17 22.18 32.93 28.43
CA GLN A 17 22.97 31.81 28.97
C GLN A 17 22.11 30.60 29.36
N SER A 18 20.85 30.80 29.78
CA SER A 18 19.92 29.69 30.09
C SER A 18 19.36 28.94 28.86
N LEU A 19 19.60 29.44 27.64
CA LEU A 19 19.11 28.85 26.39
C LEU A 19 20.08 27.83 25.75
N HIS A 20 21.25 27.58 26.34
CA HIS A 20 22.20 26.57 25.86
C HIS A 20 21.95 25.14 26.40
N GLY A 21 20.81 24.91 27.04
CA GLY A 21 20.45 23.63 27.68
C GLY A 21 19.59 22.70 26.81
N SER A 22 19.98 22.44 25.56
CA SER A 22 19.60 21.20 24.84
C SER A 22 20.44 21.08 23.57
N ALA A 23 21.68 20.62 23.73
CA ALA A 23 22.53 20.21 22.61
C ALA A 23 22.01 18.88 22.04
N PHE A 24 20.85 18.90 21.39
CA PHE A 24 20.59 17.97 20.30
C PHE A 24 21.21 18.62 19.07
N HIS A 25 22.23 17.99 18.48
CA HIS A 25 22.84 18.45 17.23
C HIS A 25 21.72 18.80 16.23
N PRO A 26 21.49 20.08 15.88
CA PRO A 26 20.41 20.42 14.98
C PRO A 26 20.89 20.06 13.58
N VAL A 27 20.47 18.90 13.08
CA VAL A 27 20.63 18.54 11.69
C VAL A 27 19.93 19.63 10.87
N SER A 28 20.70 20.43 10.13
CA SER A 28 20.20 21.58 9.36
C SER A 28 19.30 21.16 8.20
N SER A 29 19.54 19.97 7.67
CA SER A 29 18.79 19.35 6.58
C SER A 29 18.82 17.84 6.70
N HIS A 30 17.69 17.20 6.46
CA HIS A 30 17.58 15.76 6.43
C HIS A 30 16.96 15.31 5.11
N GLU A 31 17.64 14.40 4.43
CA GLU A 31 17.17 13.76 3.20
C GLU A 31 16.59 12.39 3.54
N PHE A 32 15.38 12.13 3.02
CA PHE A 32 14.71 10.85 3.18
C PHE A 32 13.96 10.46 1.91
N THR A 33 13.79 9.16 1.74
CA THR A 33 13.05 8.58 0.63
C THR A 33 11.55 8.68 0.91
N ALA A 34 10.81 9.23 -0.03
CA ALA A 34 9.35 9.28 0.02
C ALA A 34 8.74 8.70 -1.26
N TYR A 35 7.64 7.97 -1.08
CA TYR A 35 6.94 7.28 -2.14
C TYR A 35 5.69 8.05 -2.52
N ARG A 36 5.62 8.45 -3.79
CA ARG A 36 4.48 9.18 -4.33
C ARG A 36 3.29 8.23 -4.45
N MET A 37 2.10 8.74 -4.12
CA MET A 37 0.85 8.04 -4.37
C MET A 37 0.74 7.67 -5.85
N GLN A 38 0.20 6.49 -6.13
CA GLN A 38 0.09 6.00 -7.49
C GLN A 38 -0.70 6.95 -8.41
N GLN A 39 -0.36 6.87 -9.69
CA GLN A 39 -0.99 7.61 -10.77
C GLN A 39 -1.16 6.64 -11.94
N TYR A 40 -2.37 6.47 -12.43
CA TYR A 40 -2.63 5.65 -13.61
C TYR A 40 -3.90 6.09 -14.35
N ASN A 41 -3.99 5.75 -15.63
CA ASN A 41 -5.24 5.85 -16.38
C ASN A 41 -5.66 4.45 -16.77
N LEU A 42 -6.88 4.06 -16.39
CA LEU A 42 -7.50 2.82 -16.83
C LEU A 42 -8.46 3.18 -17.96
N VAL A 43 -8.14 2.77 -19.18
CA VAL A 43 -8.84 3.20 -20.40
C VAL A 43 -8.88 4.73 -20.46
N GLN A 44 -10.04 5.37 -20.27
CA GLN A 44 -10.20 6.83 -20.29
C GLN A 44 -10.33 7.47 -18.89
N GLN A 45 -10.43 6.66 -17.83
CA GLN A 45 -10.61 7.14 -16.47
C GLN A 45 -9.27 7.35 -15.78
N LYS A 46 -9.18 8.44 -15.02
CA LYS A 46 -7.95 8.92 -14.39
C LYS A 46 -8.01 8.68 -12.88
N TYR A 47 -6.95 8.10 -12.33
CA TYR A 47 -6.88 7.70 -10.93
C TYR A 47 -5.60 8.20 -10.25
N GLY A 48 -5.73 8.51 -8.97
CA GLY A 48 -4.62 8.87 -8.08
C GLY A 48 -4.09 10.30 -8.27
N CYS A 49 -2.83 10.52 -7.89
CA CYS A 49 -2.28 11.88 -7.79
C CYS A 49 -1.52 12.32 -9.05
N ARG A 50 -1.80 13.53 -9.54
CA ARG A 50 -1.13 14.17 -10.70
C ARG A 50 -0.02 15.13 -10.31
N GLY A 51 -0.10 15.68 -9.10
CA GLY A 51 0.96 16.52 -8.56
C GLY A 51 2.24 15.71 -8.36
N ALA A 52 3.37 16.36 -8.58
CA ALA A 52 4.68 15.86 -8.16
C ALA A 52 5.64 16.98 -7.75
N ILE A 53 5.18 18.24 -7.67
CA ILE A 53 6.03 19.34 -7.25
C ILE A 53 5.83 19.55 -5.76
N LEU A 54 6.92 19.46 -5.01
CA LEU A 54 6.98 19.78 -3.59
C LEU A 54 8.05 20.86 -3.38
N GLY A 55 7.60 21.98 -2.82
CA GLY A 55 8.38 23.18 -2.55
C GLY A 55 7.62 24.08 -1.60
N ALA A 56 7.42 23.63 -0.37
CA ALA A 56 6.51 24.28 0.58
C ALA A 56 6.97 24.14 2.03
N GLU A 57 6.52 25.06 2.88
CA GLU A 57 6.73 24.97 4.33
C GLU A 57 5.86 23.85 4.93
N ALA A 58 6.46 23.05 5.80
CA ALA A 58 5.84 21.97 6.53
C ALA A 58 4.92 22.49 7.64
N ARG A 59 3.73 21.89 7.74
CA ARG A 59 2.75 22.16 8.81
C ARG A 59 2.08 20.87 9.26
N SER A 60 1.66 20.83 10.53
CA SER A 60 0.83 19.75 11.04
C SER A 60 -0.57 19.85 10.42
N ALA A 61 -1.25 18.71 10.32
CA ALA A 61 -2.66 18.65 9.93
C ALA A 61 -3.60 19.41 10.89
N ASP A 62 -3.17 19.66 12.13
CA ASP A 62 -3.96 20.35 13.15
C ASP A 62 -3.97 21.89 13.00
N GLU A 63 -3.23 22.43 12.02
CA GLU A 63 -3.20 23.89 11.76
C GLU A 63 -4.40 24.33 10.91
N PRO A 64 -5.08 25.45 11.25
CA PRO A 64 -6.27 25.89 10.53
C PRO A 64 -5.98 26.48 9.14
N VAL A 65 -4.72 26.80 8.83
CA VAL A 65 -4.32 27.40 7.53
C VAL A 65 -3.26 26.52 6.87
N LEU A 66 -3.70 25.78 5.86
CA LEU A 66 -2.92 24.80 5.11
C LEU A 66 -2.57 25.28 3.69
N THR A 67 -3.04 26.46 3.29
CA THR A 67 -2.84 27.01 1.95
C THR A 67 -1.37 27.12 1.56
N ARG A 68 -0.99 26.45 0.45
CA ARG A 68 0.39 26.36 -0.06
C ARG A 68 1.40 25.79 0.95
N ARG A 69 0.94 24.98 1.91
CA ARG A 69 1.79 24.28 2.89
C ARG A 69 1.86 22.79 2.57
N CYS A 70 2.95 22.15 2.97
CA CYS A 70 3.06 20.69 2.97
C CYS A 70 2.52 20.18 4.31
N VAL A 71 1.43 19.42 4.26
CA VAL A 71 0.75 18.92 5.47
C VAL A 71 1.37 17.59 5.86
N ILE A 72 1.96 17.50 7.05
CA ILE A 72 2.49 16.25 7.59
C ILE A 72 1.47 15.63 8.55
N MET A 73 1.21 14.34 8.38
CA MET A 73 0.35 13.56 9.27
C MET A 73 0.89 12.15 9.45
N LYS A 74 0.65 11.55 10.62
CA LYS A 74 0.86 10.11 10.84
C LYS A 74 -0.29 9.32 10.22
N VAL A 75 -0.09 8.02 9.97
CA VAL A 75 -1.15 7.11 9.47
C VAL A 75 -2.43 7.21 10.32
N MET A 76 -2.32 7.29 11.64
CA MET A 76 -3.47 7.43 12.55
C MET A 76 -4.23 8.76 12.43
N ASP A 77 -3.57 9.81 11.94
CA ASP A 77 -4.18 11.13 11.75
C ASP A 77 -4.76 11.29 10.33
N PHE A 78 -4.48 10.35 9.42
CA PHE A 78 -4.98 10.40 8.05
C PHE A 78 -6.43 9.91 7.99
N THR A 79 -7.34 10.86 7.74
CA THR A 79 -8.78 10.62 7.60
C THR A 79 -9.30 11.31 6.35
N THR A 80 -10.40 10.83 5.77
CA THR A 80 -11.07 11.48 4.64
C THR A 80 -11.39 12.95 4.92
N GLU A 81 -11.80 13.29 6.15
CA GLU A 81 -12.13 14.66 6.53
C GLU A 81 -10.92 15.60 6.46
N LYS A 82 -9.83 15.23 7.14
CA LYS A 82 -8.57 16.00 7.14
C LYS A 82 -7.98 16.10 5.73
N TYR A 83 -8.09 15.03 4.95
CA TYR A 83 -7.68 15.03 3.55
C TYR A 83 -8.50 16.03 2.71
N LEU A 84 -9.83 15.99 2.81
CA LEU A 84 -10.73 16.91 2.09
C LEU A 84 -10.52 18.36 2.54
N GLU A 85 -10.22 18.60 3.82
CA GLU A 85 -9.86 19.92 4.33
C GLU A 85 -8.57 20.44 3.68
N ALA A 86 -7.50 19.63 3.68
CA ALA A 86 -6.25 19.98 3.01
C ALA A 86 -6.47 20.27 1.51
N GLN A 87 -7.38 19.53 0.87
CA GLN A 87 -7.78 19.76 -0.51
C GLN A 87 -8.51 21.11 -0.70
N ARG A 88 -9.52 21.39 0.12
CA ARG A 88 -10.29 22.65 0.06
C ARG A 88 -9.42 23.88 0.28
N GLN A 89 -8.42 23.77 1.15
CA GLN A 89 -7.51 24.88 1.45
C GLN A 89 -6.38 25.05 0.43
N ASN A 90 -6.32 24.23 -0.63
CA ASN A 90 -5.23 24.19 -1.61
C ASN A 90 -3.86 23.99 -0.94
N ALA A 91 -3.73 22.93 -0.15
CA ALA A 91 -2.44 22.46 0.34
C ALA A 91 -1.50 22.17 -0.83
N ALA A 92 -0.21 22.45 -0.63
CA ALA A 92 0.80 22.22 -1.67
C ALA A 92 1.11 20.72 -1.84
N ALA A 93 1.11 19.97 -0.74
CA ALA A 93 1.37 18.53 -0.71
C ALA A 93 0.88 17.93 0.61
N ILE A 94 0.72 16.62 0.65
CA ILE A 94 0.46 15.85 1.87
C ILE A 94 1.58 14.82 2.04
N LEU A 95 2.18 14.75 3.22
CA LEU A 95 3.17 13.74 3.60
C LEU A 95 2.61 12.88 4.74
N ILE A 96 2.48 11.59 4.49
CA ILE A 96 2.01 10.59 5.44
C ILE A 96 3.22 9.84 5.99
N LEU A 97 3.36 9.82 7.31
CA LEU A 97 4.41 9.07 8.01
C LEU A 97 3.90 7.66 8.32
N LEU A 98 4.56 6.65 7.75
CA LEU A 98 4.24 5.23 7.91
C LEU A 98 5.06 4.64 9.08
N PRO A 99 4.42 4.11 10.13
CA PRO A 99 5.13 3.51 11.26
C PRO A 99 5.88 2.25 10.85
N THR A 100 7.07 2.06 11.42
CA THR A 100 7.90 0.87 11.19
C THR A 100 7.24 -0.41 11.72
N ASN A 101 6.54 -0.30 12.85
CA ASN A 101 5.79 -1.39 13.46
C ASN A 101 4.28 -1.16 13.31
N ILE A 102 3.71 -1.69 12.22
CA ILE A 102 2.27 -1.62 11.95
C ILE A 102 1.47 -2.36 13.03
N SER A 103 2.02 -3.42 13.64
CA SER A 103 1.34 -4.19 14.69
C SER A 103 1.14 -3.40 15.99
N ALA A 104 1.88 -2.30 16.18
CA ALA A 104 1.69 -1.41 17.33
C ALA A 104 0.51 -0.44 17.13
N VAL A 105 0.00 -0.29 15.91
CA VAL A 105 -1.11 0.61 15.60
C VAL A 105 -2.44 -0.05 15.98
N PRO A 106 -3.36 0.65 16.68
CA PRO A 106 -4.67 0.11 16.99
C PRO A 106 -5.45 -0.30 15.74
N TYR A 107 -6.18 -1.41 15.82
CA TYR A 107 -6.94 -1.96 14.70
C TYR A 107 -7.95 -0.94 14.12
N ASP A 108 -8.64 -0.18 14.98
CA ASP A 108 -9.61 0.84 14.56
C ASP A 108 -8.96 1.94 13.70
N SER A 109 -7.73 2.33 14.03
CA SER A 109 -6.97 3.31 13.25
C SER A 109 -6.52 2.74 11.90
N ILE A 110 -6.15 1.46 11.85
CA ILE A 110 -5.83 0.76 10.60
C ILE A 110 -7.07 0.73 9.69
N GLN A 111 -8.23 0.33 10.23
CA GLN A 111 -9.48 0.32 9.46
C GLN A 111 -9.85 1.71 8.93
N SER A 112 -9.82 2.73 9.80
CA SER A 112 -10.08 4.12 9.39
C SER A 112 -9.13 4.60 8.29
N PHE A 113 -7.85 4.21 8.36
CA PHE A 113 -6.88 4.51 7.33
C PHE A 113 -7.24 3.84 6.01
N MET A 114 -7.57 2.55 6.03
CA MET A 114 -7.89 1.76 4.84
C MET A 114 -9.15 2.30 4.12
N VAL A 115 -10.17 2.71 4.87
CA VAL A 115 -11.35 3.41 4.33
C VAL A 115 -10.91 4.68 3.60
N SER A 116 -10.14 5.53 4.27
CA SER A 116 -9.65 6.80 3.71
C SER A 116 -8.77 6.57 2.47
N GLU A 117 -7.89 5.57 2.51
CA GLU A 117 -7.01 5.16 1.40
C GLU A 117 -7.83 4.75 0.18
N SER A 118 -8.85 3.91 0.37
CA SER A 118 -9.71 3.44 -0.72
C SER A 118 -10.46 4.59 -1.40
N GLU A 119 -11.01 5.53 -0.62
CA GLU A 119 -11.76 6.67 -1.17
C GLU A 119 -10.88 7.66 -1.94
N VAL A 120 -9.65 7.87 -1.45
CA VAL A 120 -8.66 8.76 -2.06
C VAL A 120 -8.14 8.16 -3.37
N LEU A 121 -7.95 6.84 -3.45
CA LEU A 121 -7.47 6.14 -4.65
C LEU A 121 -8.47 6.15 -5.82
N LEU A 122 -9.78 6.19 -5.53
CA LEU A 122 -10.84 6.16 -6.55
C LEU A 122 -10.98 7.49 -7.33
N LYS A 123 -10.32 8.57 -6.91
CA LYS A 123 -10.50 9.91 -7.50
C LYS A 123 -9.21 10.40 -8.16
N GLU A 124 -9.36 11.27 -9.17
CA GLU A 124 -8.25 12.05 -9.69
C GLU A 124 -7.97 13.24 -8.76
N ILE A 125 -6.71 13.39 -8.36
CA ILE A 125 -6.27 14.38 -7.39
C ILE A 125 -5.10 15.18 -7.95
N LEU A 126 -5.12 16.50 -7.78
CA LEU A 126 -4.03 17.37 -8.22
C LEU A 126 -2.93 17.54 -7.15
N ILE A 127 -3.29 17.45 -5.87
CA ILE A 127 -2.35 17.57 -4.76
C ILE A 127 -1.47 16.31 -4.70
N PRO A 128 -0.14 16.45 -4.68
CA PRO A 128 0.74 15.31 -4.48
C PRO A 128 0.61 14.78 -3.06
N VAL A 129 0.44 13.46 -2.96
CA VAL A 129 0.47 12.74 -1.69
C VAL A 129 1.71 11.86 -1.68
N TYR A 130 2.51 11.98 -0.62
CA TYR A 130 3.72 11.21 -0.40
C TYR A 130 3.58 10.39 0.88
N VAL A 131 4.19 9.22 0.88
CA VAL A 131 4.31 8.35 2.06
C VAL A 131 5.78 8.14 2.34
N ALA A 132 6.22 8.40 3.56
CA ALA A 132 7.59 8.14 3.99
C ALA A 132 7.58 7.21 5.21
N PRO A 133 8.43 6.17 5.26
CA PRO A 133 8.62 5.40 6.48
C PRO A 133 9.14 6.32 7.59
N GLU A 134 8.69 6.07 8.82
CA GLU A 134 9.17 6.79 9.99
C GLU A 134 10.67 6.57 10.20
N ASP A 135 11.42 7.68 10.29
CA ASP A 135 12.81 7.74 10.73
C ASP A 135 12.88 8.55 12.03
N GLU A 136 13.84 8.24 12.91
CA GLU A 136 14.01 8.92 14.19
C GLU A 136 14.16 10.45 14.00
N LYS A 137 14.93 10.86 12.99
CA LYS A 137 15.13 12.28 12.66
C LYS A 137 13.87 12.94 12.14
N LEU A 138 13.12 12.24 11.28
CA LEU A 138 11.87 12.72 10.71
C LEU A 138 10.79 12.89 11.79
N LEU A 139 10.75 11.96 12.76
CA LEU A 139 9.87 12.03 13.92
C LEU A 139 10.20 13.22 14.82
N ILE A 140 11.48 13.48 15.10
CA ILE A 140 11.90 14.66 15.88
C ILE A 140 11.42 15.95 15.19
N MET A 141 11.64 16.08 13.88
CA MET A 141 11.19 17.25 13.12
C MET A 141 9.65 17.37 13.09
N TYR A 142 8.92 16.25 12.97
CA TYR A 142 7.46 16.23 13.02
C TYR A 142 6.92 16.68 14.37
N GLU A 143 7.51 16.21 15.48
CA GLU A 143 7.09 16.61 16.82
C GLU A 143 7.34 18.11 17.06
N GLU A 144 8.43 18.68 16.53
CA GLU A 144 8.63 20.14 16.57
C GLU A 144 7.57 20.91 15.78
N VAL A 145 7.19 20.43 14.59
CA VAL A 145 6.10 21.01 13.79
C VAL A 145 4.76 20.93 14.54
N LYS A 146 4.50 19.82 15.23
CA LYS A 146 3.29 19.62 16.04
C LYS A 146 3.26 20.50 17.29
N GLN A 147 4.39 20.63 17.98
CA GLN A 147 4.53 21.56 19.11
C GLN A 147 4.34 23.02 18.68
N ALA A 148 4.84 23.39 17.51
CA ALA A 148 4.63 24.72 16.94
C ALA A 148 3.14 25.01 16.72
N ALA A 149 2.38 24.03 16.22
CA ALA A 149 0.92 24.13 16.07
C ALA A 149 0.20 24.27 17.43
N ALA A 150 0.58 23.45 18.43
CA ALA A 150 -0.03 23.48 19.77
C ALA A 150 0.21 24.82 20.51
N THR A 151 1.34 25.47 20.24
CA THR A 151 1.74 26.76 20.83
C THR A 151 0.83 27.93 20.38
N ARG A 152 -0.09 27.69 19.45
CA ARG A 152 -1.04 28.69 18.92
C ARG A 152 -2.11 29.13 19.93
N THR A 153 -2.32 28.40 21.02
CA THR A 153 -3.18 28.83 22.14
C THR A 153 -2.64 30.06 22.88
N LEU A 154 -1.37 30.41 22.66
CA LEU A 154 -0.74 31.60 23.23
C LEU A 154 -1.15 32.89 22.50
N SER A 155 -1.05 34.02 23.20
CA SER A 155 -1.34 35.34 22.63
C SER A 155 -0.44 35.67 21.44
N ILE A 156 -0.94 36.51 20.52
CA ILE A 156 -0.25 36.90 19.29
C ILE A 156 1.15 37.47 19.57
N PHE A 157 1.30 38.28 20.62
CA PHE A 157 2.59 38.86 21.01
C PHE A 157 3.61 37.79 21.44
N VAL A 158 3.20 36.86 22.29
CA VAL A 158 4.05 35.74 22.72
C VAL A 158 4.41 34.85 21.54
N ARG A 159 3.48 34.62 20.62
CA ARG A 159 3.72 33.87 19.38
C ARG A 159 4.76 34.54 18.48
N VAL A 160 4.67 35.85 18.30
CA VAL A 160 5.63 36.62 17.49
C VAL A 160 7.01 36.64 18.17
N LEU A 161 7.07 36.90 19.47
CA LEU A 161 8.33 36.93 20.20
C LEU A 161 9.00 35.55 20.23
N ARG A 162 8.22 34.48 20.41
CA ARG A 162 8.72 33.10 20.31
C ARG A 162 9.13 32.74 18.90
N SER A 163 8.40 33.21 17.87
CA SER A 163 8.77 32.94 16.48
C SER A 163 10.04 33.66 16.03
N MET A 164 10.35 34.79 16.65
CA MET A 164 11.60 35.53 16.45
C MET A 164 12.78 34.84 17.15
N VAL A 165 12.61 34.33 18.36
CA VAL A 165 13.74 33.83 19.18
C VAL A 165 13.99 32.33 18.99
N THR A 166 12.93 31.52 18.90
CA THR A 166 13.04 30.05 19.01
C THR A 166 12.38 29.26 17.89
N ALA A 167 11.42 29.83 17.14
CA ALA A 167 10.73 29.03 16.13
C ALA A 167 11.63 28.76 14.92
N THR A 168 11.59 27.51 14.50
CA THR A 168 12.17 27.03 13.26
C THR A 168 11.03 26.61 12.35
N ALA A 169 11.00 27.18 11.16
CA ALA A 169 10.15 26.70 10.10
C ALA A 169 10.89 25.56 9.39
N PHE A 170 10.15 24.60 8.87
CA PHE A 170 10.73 23.56 8.02
C PHE A 170 10.19 23.71 6.63
N GLN A 171 11.05 23.64 5.63
CA GLN A 171 10.63 23.67 4.25
C GLN A 171 11.08 22.37 3.58
N MET A 172 10.24 21.86 2.71
CA MET A 172 10.47 20.61 1.98
C MET A 172 10.60 20.91 0.50
N SER A 173 11.61 20.30 -0.12
CA SER A 173 11.85 20.35 -1.55
C SER A 173 12.23 18.97 -2.08
N LEU A 174 11.91 18.71 -3.33
CA LEU A 174 12.37 17.51 -4.03
C LEU A 174 13.77 17.70 -4.57
N SER A 175 14.58 16.64 -4.47
CA SER A 175 15.89 16.60 -5.13
C SER A 175 15.74 16.47 -6.66
N ASN A 176 14.66 15.84 -7.14
CA ASN A 176 14.36 15.68 -8.57
C ASN A 176 13.15 16.52 -8.98
N THR A 177 13.34 17.41 -9.97
CA THR A 177 12.28 18.29 -10.51
C THR A 177 11.88 17.95 -11.94
N ALA A 178 12.28 16.78 -12.46
CA ALA A 178 11.90 16.35 -13.80
C ALA A 178 10.38 16.20 -13.93
N ALA A 179 9.83 16.47 -15.11
CA ALA A 179 8.41 16.24 -15.37
C ALA A 179 8.07 14.74 -15.35
N ILE A 180 6.89 14.41 -14.81
CA ILE A 180 6.36 13.05 -14.82
C ILE A 180 6.11 12.61 -16.26
N LYS A 181 6.61 11.43 -16.64
CA LYS A 181 6.41 10.81 -17.95
C LYS A 181 5.49 9.60 -17.83
N SER A 182 4.67 9.39 -18.86
CA SER A 182 3.88 8.17 -19.00
C SER A 182 4.79 7.00 -19.37
N SER A 183 4.64 5.89 -18.67
CA SER A 183 5.25 4.61 -18.99
C SER A 183 4.32 3.85 -19.95
N THR A 184 4.75 3.67 -21.20
CA THR A 184 3.97 2.98 -22.25
C THR A 184 4.43 1.54 -22.47
N ASP A 185 5.54 1.12 -21.88
CA ASP A 185 6.12 -0.23 -22.07
C ASP A 185 5.86 -1.09 -20.83
N THR A 186 4.59 -1.22 -20.44
CA THR A 186 4.20 -2.09 -19.32
C THR A 186 3.79 -3.45 -19.84
N THR A 187 4.34 -4.48 -19.24
CA THR A 187 4.12 -5.87 -19.60
C THR A 187 3.42 -6.62 -18.47
N PHE A 188 2.47 -7.48 -18.84
CA PHE A 188 1.79 -8.38 -17.91
C PHE A 188 2.28 -9.79 -18.17
N THR A 189 2.73 -10.47 -17.12
CA THR A 189 3.14 -11.87 -17.22
C THR A 189 2.08 -12.74 -16.57
N THR A 190 1.67 -13.80 -17.27
CA THR A 190 0.85 -14.87 -16.74
C THR A 190 1.65 -16.17 -16.81
N LEU A 191 1.73 -16.87 -15.69
CA LEU A 191 2.38 -18.18 -15.61
C LEU A 191 1.30 -19.24 -15.60
N GLU A 192 1.50 -20.27 -16.40
CA GLU A 192 0.57 -21.37 -16.57
C GLU A 192 1.31 -22.68 -16.34
N GLY A 193 0.66 -23.65 -15.68
CA GLY A 193 1.14 -25.02 -15.74
C GLY A 193 0.06 -26.07 -15.52
N VAL A 194 0.29 -27.25 -16.09
CA VAL A 194 -0.73 -28.31 -16.21
C VAL A 194 -0.26 -29.61 -15.56
N LEU A 195 -1.18 -30.28 -14.87
CA LEU A 195 -1.11 -31.68 -14.45
C LEU A 195 -2.14 -32.50 -15.26
N PRO A 196 -1.69 -33.36 -16.18
CA PRO A 196 -2.61 -34.15 -17.00
C PRO A 196 -3.25 -35.27 -16.19
N GLY A 197 -4.56 -35.45 -16.39
CA GLY A 197 -5.39 -36.48 -15.79
C GLY A 197 -5.09 -37.89 -16.31
N ALA A 198 -5.97 -38.82 -15.97
CA ALA A 198 -5.88 -40.22 -16.42
C ALA A 198 -6.32 -40.41 -17.89
N GLU A 199 -7.25 -39.59 -18.37
CA GLU A 199 -7.85 -39.67 -19.70
C GLU A 199 -7.35 -38.52 -20.59
N GLU A 200 -7.20 -38.75 -21.90
CA GLU A 200 -6.71 -37.72 -22.84
C GLU A 200 -7.73 -36.57 -23.01
N ASP A 201 -9.03 -36.88 -23.10
CA ASP A 201 -10.13 -35.91 -23.20
C ASP A 201 -10.78 -35.58 -21.85
N ALA A 202 -10.01 -35.65 -20.75
CA ALA A 202 -10.53 -35.33 -19.42
C ALA A 202 -10.91 -33.83 -19.30
N PRO A 203 -12.04 -33.51 -18.64
CA PRO A 203 -12.39 -32.13 -18.35
C PRO A 203 -11.34 -31.44 -17.49
N THR A 204 -11.08 -30.17 -17.78
CA THR A 204 -10.05 -29.34 -17.12
C THR A 204 -10.65 -28.50 -16.01
N ILE A 205 -10.03 -28.54 -14.84
CA ILE A 205 -10.29 -27.62 -13.72
C ILE A 205 -9.13 -26.62 -13.68
N VAL A 206 -9.45 -25.33 -13.75
CA VAL A 206 -8.45 -24.27 -13.69
C VAL A 206 -8.46 -23.63 -12.32
N ILE A 207 -7.30 -23.52 -11.67
CA ILE A 207 -7.12 -22.81 -10.40
C ILE A 207 -6.27 -21.59 -10.68
N THR A 208 -6.83 -20.40 -10.47
CA THR A 208 -6.15 -19.13 -10.74
C THR A 208 -6.00 -18.29 -9.48
N ALA A 209 -4.90 -17.56 -9.39
CA ALA A 209 -4.72 -16.48 -8.43
C ALA A 209 -3.87 -15.38 -9.05
N HIS A 210 -4.29 -14.13 -8.89
CA HIS A 210 -3.46 -13.01 -9.30
C HIS A 210 -2.41 -12.69 -8.23
N TYR A 211 -1.18 -12.41 -8.64
CA TYR A 211 -0.04 -12.24 -7.73
C TYR A 211 0.38 -10.79 -7.48
N ASP A 212 -0.30 -9.83 -8.10
CA ASP A 212 -0.10 -8.40 -7.88
C ASP A 212 -0.84 -7.88 -6.65
N SER A 213 -0.41 -6.72 -6.17
CA SER A 213 -0.98 -6.01 -5.02
C SER A 213 -1.31 -4.56 -5.37
N TYR A 214 -2.08 -3.92 -4.50
CA TYR A 214 -2.56 -2.55 -4.68
C TYR A 214 -2.57 -1.82 -3.34
N GLY A 215 -2.31 -0.52 -3.37
CA GLY A 215 -2.24 0.33 -2.18
C GLY A 215 -1.86 1.76 -2.57
N LEU A 216 -1.86 2.69 -1.61
CA LEU A 216 -1.66 4.12 -1.87
C LEU A 216 -0.36 4.39 -2.64
N ALA A 217 0.74 3.77 -2.22
CA ALA A 217 2.07 3.95 -2.78
C ALA A 217 2.58 2.60 -3.34
N PRO A 218 2.87 2.48 -4.65
CA PRO A 218 3.28 1.22 -5.28
C PRO A 218 4.49 0.54 -4.63
N TRP A 219 5.46 1.34 -4.18
CA TRP A 219 6.68 0.88 -3.50
C TRP A 219 6.46 0.40 -2.06
N LEU A 220 5.25 0.50 -1.53
CA LEU A 220 4.87 0.04 -0.20
C LEU A 220 3.72 -0.98 -0.24
N SER A 221 3.26 -1.35 -1.43
CA SER A 221 2.18 -2.34 -1.61
C SER A 221 2.76 -3.76 -1.61
N TYR A 222 2.72 -4.44 -0.46
CA TYR A 222 3.18 -5.84 -0.33
C TYR A 222 2.06 -6.85 -0.57
N GLY A 223 0.84 -6.55 -0.09
CA GLY A 223 -0.39 -7.31 -0.36
C GLY A 223 -0.43 -8.71 0.26
N ALA A 224 0.02 -8.86 1.50
CA ALA A 224 0.19 -10.18 2.13
C ALA A 224 -1.09 -11.03 2.10
N ASP A 225 -2.22 -10.52 2.58
CA ASP A 225 -3.51 -11.19 2.45
C ASP A 225 -4.08 -11.02 1.03
N SER A 226 -4.04 -9.81 0.47
CA SER A 226 -4.61 -9.42 -0.83
C SER A 226 -3.51 -9.16 -1.91
N ASN A 227 -3.12 -10.14 -2.73
CA ASN A 227 -3.56 -11.54 -2.76
C ASN A 227 -2.39 -12.52 -2.53
N GLY A 228 -1.46 -12.21 -1.63
CA GLY A 228 -0.35 -13.12 -1.29
C GLY A 228 -0.83 -14.45 -0.68
N SER A 229 -1.95 -14.42 0.05
CA SER A 229 -2.58 -15.60 0.63
C SER A 229 -3.11 -16.57 -0.42
N GLY A 230 -3.82 -16.06 -1.45
CA GLY A 230 -4.33 -16.86 -2.56
C GLY A 230 -3.20 -17.52 -3.35
N VAL A 231 -2.12 -16.78 -3.64
CA VAL A 231 -0.92 -17.32 -4.31
C VAL A 231 -0.24 -18.39 -3.46
N THR A 232 -0.12 -18.18 -2.16
CA THR A 232 0.50 -19.16 -1.24
C THR A 232 -0.30 -20.45 -1.21
N ILE A 233 -1.63 -20.36 -1.12
CA ILE A 233 -2.52 -21.53 -1.17
C ILE A 233 -2.39 -22.24 -2.53
N LEU A 234 -2.40 -21.50 -3.64
CA LEU A 234 -2.23 -22.07 -4.98
C LEU A 234 -0.93 -22.87 -5.11
N LEU A 235 0.21 -22.31 -4.65
CA LEU A 235 1.51 -22.99 -4.68
C LEU A 235 1.55 -24.24 -3.78
N GLU A 236 0.84 -24.24 -2.65
CA GLU A 236 0.68 -25.45 -1.85
C GLU A 236 -0.20 -26.50 -2.54
N LEU A 237 -1.29 -26.09 -3.18
CA LEU A 237 -2.15 -26.99 -3.97
C LEU A 237 -1.35 -27.65 -5.10
N VAL A 238 -0.51 -26.89 -5.81
CA VAL A 238 0.41 -27.42 -6.84
C VAL A 238 1.26 -28.56 -6.27
N ARG A 239 1.91 -28.34 -5.11
CA ARG A 239 2.75 -29.37 -4.45
C ARG A 239 1.95 -30.61 -4.05
N LEU A 240 0.75 -30.41 -3.51
CA LEU A 240 -0.10 -31.50 -3.02
C LEU A 240 -0.63 -32.36 -4.17
N PHE A 241 -1.19 -31.71 -5.20
CA PHE A 241 -1.74 -32.41 -6.36
C PHE A 241 -0.66 -33.03 -7.24
N GLN A 242 0.54 -32.44 -7.33
CA GLN A 242 1.67 -33.07 -8.03
C GLN A 242 1.94 -34.49 -7.52
N LYS A 243 1.94 -34.69 -6.20
CA LYS A 243 2.16 -36.01 -5.60
C LYS A 243 1.01 -36.98 -5.88
N LEU A 244 -0.24 -36.50 -5.83
CA LEU A 244 -1.42 -37.31 -6.16
C LEU A 244 -1.46 -37.71 -7.65
N PHE A 245 -1.01 -36.83 -8.54
CA PHE A 245 -0.99 -37.08 -9.98
C PHE A 245 0.25 -37.88 -10.44
N SER A 246 1.24 -38.08 -9.57
CA SER A 246 2.47 -38.80 -9.90
C SER A 246 2.26 -40.30 -10.13
N SER A 247 1.30 -40.92 -9.44
CA SER A 247 1.03 -42.35 -9.60
C SER A 247 -0.15 -42.59 -10.55
N PRO A 248 -0.04 -43.49 -11.53
CA PRO A 248 -1.11 -43.73 -12.51
C PRO A 248 -2.42 -44.20 -11.85
N GLY A 249 -2.33 -44.98 -10.76
CA GLY A 249 -3.51 -45.47 -10.03
C GLY A 249 -4.25 -44.41 -9.20
N THR A 250 -3.65 -43.23 -8.99
CA THR A 250 -4.26 -42.12 -8.25
C THR A 250 -4.58 -40.93 -9.15
N LYS A 251 -4.37 -41.03 -10.47
CA LYS A 251 -4.75 -39.96 -11.40
C LYS A 251 -6.28 -39.84 -11.47
N PRO A 252 -6.85 -38.66 -11.24
CA PRO A 252 -8.28 -38.44 -11.42
C PRO A 252 -8.64 -38.29 -12.92
N PRO A 253 -9.92 -38.46 -13.28
CA PRO A 253 -10.42 -38.22 -14.64
C PRO A 253 -10.60 -36.71 -14.91
N PHE A 254 -9.67 -35.88 -14.45
CA PHE A 254 -9.67 -34.43 -14.62
C PHE A 254 -8.25 -33.94 -14.90
N ASN A 255 -8.13 -33.01 -15.84
CA ASN A 255 -6.92 -32.22 -16.02
C ASN A 255 -6.92 -31.09 -14.98
N LEU A 256 -5.78 -30.83 -14.33
CA LEU A 256 -5.67 -29.74 -13.36
C LEU A 256 -4.68 -28.70 -13.87
N MET A 257 -5.19 -27.49 -14.08
CA MET A 257 -4.43 -26.37 -14.63
C MET A 257 -4.28 -25.29 -13.56
N PHE A 258 -3.07 -24.77 -13.40
CA PHE A 258 -2.75 -23.70 -12.46
C PHE A 258 -2.32 -22.45 -13.23
N SER A 259 -2.87 -21.30 -12.85
CA SER A 259 -2.53 -20.01 -13.45
C SER A 259 -2.19 -18.98 -12.38
N LEU A 260 -1.08 -18.27 -12.56
CA LEU A 260 -0.71 -17.09 -11.78
C LEU A 260 -0.70 -15.87 -12.70
N THR A 261 -1.64 -14.96 -12.46
CA THR A 261 -1.90 -13.84 -13.38
C THR A 261 -1.35 -12.51 -12.83
N GLY A 262 -0.75 -11.71 -13.71
CA GLY A 262 -0.33 -10.34 -13.39
C GLY A 262 -1.43 -9.32 -13.72
N GLY A 263 -1.46 -8.19 -13.00
CA GLY A 263 -2.43 -7.12 -13.27
C GLY A 263 -3.87 -7.45 -12.88
N GLY A 264 -4.06 -8.31 -11.88
CA GLY A 264 -5.36 -8.59 -11.25
C GLY A 264 -6.03 -7.33 -10.72
N LYS A 265 -5.28 -6.47 -10.02
CA LYS A 265 -5.79 -5.23 -9.40
C LYS A 265 -6.14 -4.14 -10.40
N TYR A 266 -5.67 -4.26 -11.64
CA TYR A 266 -5.99 -3.36 -12.73
C TYR A 266 -6.95 -4.05 -13.70
N ASN A 267 -8.15 -4.41 -13.22
CA ASN A 267 -9.21 -5.00 -14.03
C ASN A 267 -8.86 -6.38 -14.63
N PHE A 268 -8.02 -7.16 -13.93
CA PHE A 268 -7.61 -8.51 -14.37
C PHE A 268 -7.08 -8.55 -15.81
N LEU A 269 -6.22 -7.61 -16.17
CA LEU A 269 -5.72 -7.48 -17.55
C LEU A 269 -4.90 -8.70 -17.99
N GLY A 270 -4.06 -9.27 -17.10
CA GLY A 270 -3.33 -10.50 -17.41
C GLY A 270 -4.25 -11.68 -17.67
N THR A 271 -5.30 -11.84 -16.86
CA THR A 271 -6.33 -12.87 -17.05
C THR A 271 -7.10 -12.65 -18.36
N LYS A 272 -7.53 -11.42 -18.65
CA LYS A 272 -8.23 -11.07 -19.90
C LYS A 272 -7.40 -11.48 -21.12
N ARG A 273 -6.13 -11.07 -21.17
CA ARG A 273 -5.23 -11.35 -22.29
C ARG A 273 -4.92 -12.84 -22.41
N TRP A 274 -4.68 -13.50 -21.29
CA TRP A 274 -4.46 -14.94 -21.27
C TRP A 274 -5.66 -15.74 -21.79
N ILE A 275 -6.90 -15.34 -21.46
CA ILE A 275 -8.11 -15.96 -22.00
C ILE A 275 -8.23 -15.70 -23.52
N GLU A 276 -7.96 -14.47 -23.97
CA GLU A 276 -7.99 -14.12 -25.40
C GLU A 276 -6.98 -14.95 -26.19
N ASP A 277 -5.72 -14.99 -25.73
CA ASP A 277 -4.66 -15.78 -26.37
C ASP A 277 -5.03 -17.27 -26.41
N ASN A 278 -5.61 -17.83 -25.34
CA ASN A 278 -6.00 -19.24 -25.31
C ASN A 278 -7.19 -19.56 -26.23
N LEU A 279 -8.19 -18.68 -26.30
CA LEU A 279 -9.35 -18.89 -27.17
C LEU A 279 -9.00 -18.74 -28.65
N ASP A 280 -8.04 -17.88 -28.99
CA ASP A 280 -7.61 -17.66 -30.37
C ASP A 280 -6.77 -18.83 -30.93
N HIS A 281 -6.10 -19.61 -30.06
CA HIS A 281 -5.27 -20.78 -30.43
C HIS A 281 -6.02 -22.11 -30.24
N ALA A 282 -7.16 -22.26 -30.92
CA ALA A 282 -8.14 -23.35 -30.75
C ALA A 282 -7.57 -24.80 -30.85
N GLU A 283 -6.43 -25.03 -31.51
CA GLU A 283 -5.87 -26.38 -31.68
C GLU A 283 -5.03 -26.89 -30.49
N SER A 284 -4.62 -26.02 -29.55
CA SER A 284 -3.76 -26.41 -28.42
C SER A 284 -4.26 -25.98 -27.04
N SER A 285 -5.34 -25.20 -26.96
CA SER A 285 -5.82 -24.67 -25.69
C SER A 285 -6.79 -25.60 -24.98
N LEU A 286 -6.46 -25.94 -23.73
CA LEU A 286 -7.34 -26.65 -22.80
C LEU A 286 -8.60 -25.85 -22.42
N LEU A 287 -8.68 -24.56 -22.80
CA LEU A 287 -9.83 -23.69 -22.48
C LEU A 287 -10.96 -23.74 -23.51
N HIS A 288 -10.75 -24.28 -24.72
CA HIS A 288 -11.65 -24.05 -25.84
C HIS A 288 -13.00 -24.79 -25.70
N ASP A 289 -13.05 -26.02 -25.17
CA ASP A 289 -14.31 -26.79 -25.13
C ASP A 289 -14.55 -27.71 -23.92
N ASN A 290 -13.53 -27.98 -23.09
CA ASN A 290 -13.63 -28.99 -22.04
C ASN A 290 -13.21 -28.47 -20.65
N VAL A 291 -13.69 -27.29 -20.25
CA VAL A 291 -13.45 -26.73 -18.91
C VAL A 291 -14.64 -27.04 -18.01
N ALA A 292 -14.41 -27.79 -16.93
CA ALA A 292 -15.45 -28.06 -15.93
C ALA A 292 -15.81 -26.77 -15.18
N PHE A 293 -14.81 -26.09 -14.62
CA PHE A 293 -14.92 -24.76 -14.03
C PHE A 293 -13.55 -24.14 -13.76
N VAL A 294 -13.55 -22.83 -13.51
CA VAL A 294 -12.40 -22.06 -13.03
C VAL A 294 -12.65 -21.64 -11.57
N LEU A 295 -11.73 -22.03 -10.69
CA LEU A 295 -11.66 -21.63 -9.30
C LEU A 295 -10.64 -20.48 -9.15
N CYS A 296 -11.11 -19.28 -8.85
CA CYS A 296 -10.23 -18.15 -8.55
C CYS A 296 -10.05 -18.01 -7.02
N LEU A 297 -8.81 -17.90 -6.54
CA LEU A 297 -8.48 -17.71 -5.12
C LEU A 297 -8.14 -16.25 -4.85
N ASP A 298 -8.84 -15.60 -3.92
CA ASP A 298 -8.58 -14.20 -3.55
C ASP A 298 -8.75 -13.96 -2.04
N THR A 299 -7.71 -13.49 -1.34
CA THR A 299 -7.78 -13.01 0.06
C THR A 299 -8.39 -14.04 1.03
N LEU A 300 -7.59 -15.00 1.49
CA LEU A 300 -8.03 -16.20 2.21
C LEU A 300 -7.41 -16.38 3.61
N ALA A 301 -6.71 -15.39 4.17
CA ALA A 301 -5.97 -15.61 5.42
C ALA A 301 -6.77 -15.40 6.72
N ASN A 302 -7.62 -14.39 6.84
CA ASN A 302 -7.95 -13.81 8.17
C ASN A 302 -9.35 -14.08 8.76
N SER A 303 -10.32 -14.56 7.97
CA SER A 303 -11.72 -14.74 8.43
C SER A 303 -12.06 -16.19 8.72
N ASP A 304 -13.10 -16.39 9.52
CA ASP A 304 -13.80 -17.68 9.72
C ASP A 304 -15.00 -17.83 8.77
N GLU A 305 -15.19 -16.87 7.87
CA GLU A 305 -16.22 -16.88 6.83
C GLU A 305 -15.56 -17.02 5.46
N LEU A 306 -16.16 -17.86 4.61
CA LEU A 306 -15.71 -18.12 3.25
C LEU A 306 -16.87 -17.90 2.30
N TYR A 307 -16.69 -16.99 1.35
CA TYR A 307 -17.69 -16.62 0.37
C TYR A 307 -17.30 -17.16 -0.99
N MET A 308 -18.26 -17.82 -1.64
CA MET A 308 -18.19 -18.23 -3.04
C MET A 308 -18.94 -17.20 -3.88
N HIS A 309 -18.20 -16.47 -4.70
CA HIS A 309 -18.72 -15.43 -5.58
C HIS A 309 -19.01 -16.00 -6.96
N VAL A 310 -20.24 -15.84 -7.42
CA VAL A 310 -20.69 -16.34 -8.72
C VAL A 310 -21.38 -15.26 -9.54
N SER A 311 -21.09 -15.25 -10.84
CA SER A 311 -21.73 -14.34 -11.80
C SER A 311 -23.13 -14.82 -12.24
N ARG A 312 -23.39 -16.11 -12.10
CA ARG A 312 -24.66 -16.76 -12.41
C ARG A 312 -24.96 -17.77 -11.31
N PRO A 313 -26.23 -17.92 -10.87
CA PRO A 313 -26.58 -18.94 -9.90
C PRO A 313 -26.24 -20.32 -10.46
N PRO A 314 -25.62 -21.21 -9.67
CA PRO A 314 -25.31 -22.56 -10.11
C PRO A 314 -26.62 -23.32 -10.41
N LYS A 315 -26.63 -24.08 -11.51
CA LYS A 315 -27.77 -24.92 -11.89
C LYS A 315 -27.71 -26.25 -11.11
N PRO A 316 -28.85 -26.91 -10.85
CA PRO A 316 -28.93 -28.10 -9.98
C PRO A 316 -28.09 -29.32 -10.40
N ASP A 317 -27.54 -29.36 -11.62
CA ASP A 317 -26.63 -30.43 -12.08
C ASP A 317 -25.30 -29.87 -12.64
N SER A 318 -24.92 -28.66 -12.21
CA SER A 318 -23.69 -28.02 -12.71
C SER A 318 -22.46 -28.43 -11.89
N PRO A 319 -21.27 -28.54 -12.52
CA PRO A 319 -19.99 -28.76 -11.81
C PRO A 319 -19.77 -27.84 -10.61
N ILE A 320 -20.21 -26.58 -10.74
CA ILE A 320 -20.11 -25.55 -9.70
C ILE A 320 -21.04 -25.88 -8.51
N GLN A 321 -22.26 -26.37 -8.77
CA GLN A 321 -23.18 -26.79 -7.71
C GLN A 321 -22.62 -27.98 -6.94
N SER A 322 -22.14 -29.00 -7.66
CA SER A 322 -21.52 -30.18 -7.03
C SER A 322 -20.29 -29.79 -6.21
N PHE A 323 -19.47 -28.85 -6.69
CA PHE A 323 -18.35 -28.32 -5.90
C PHE A 323 -18.82 -27.61 -4.62
N LEU A 324 -19.88 -26.79 -4.70
CA LEU A 324 -20.46 -26.10 -3.54
C LEU A 324 -20.97 -27.10 -2.49
N GLU A 325 -21.67 -28.15 -2.91
CA GLU A 325 -22.15 -29.21 -2.00
C GLU A 325 -20.99 -29.93 -1.30
N GLN A 326 -19.93 -30.25 -2.03
CA GLN A 326 -18.72 -30.84 -1.45
C GLN A 326 -18.04 -29.89 -0.47
N LEU A 327 -18.04 -28.58 -0.76
CA LEU A 327 -17.46 -27.56 0.11
C LEU A 327 -18.22 -27.49 1.44
N GLU A 328 -19.56 -27.42 1.38
CA GLU A 328 -20.44 -27.41 2.55
C GLU A 328 -20.31 -28.69 3.37
N GLU A 329 -20.13 -29.84 2.73
CA GLU A 329 -19.91 -31.12 3.41
C GLU A 329 -18.55 -31.16 4.15
N VAL A 330 -17.47 -30.72 3.50
CA VAL A 330 -16.14 -30.64 4.14
C VAL A 330 -16.16 -29.70 5.35
N VAL A 331 -16.82 -28.55 5.20
CA VAL A 331 -16.91 -27.56 6.27
C VAL A 331 -17.79 -28.08 7.42
N SER A 332 -18.98 -28.62 7.15
CA SER A 332 -19.87 -29.13 8.19
C SER A 332 -19.31 -30.32 8.96
N SER A 333 -18.56 -31.22 8.29
CA SER A 333 -17.94 -32.38 8.92
C SER A 333 -16.73 -32.03 9.78
N ARG A 334 -15.83 -31.16 9.29
CA ARG A 334 -14.50 -30.95 9.92
C ARG A 334 -14.31 -29.58 10.55
N PHE A 335 -15.02 -28.57 10.08
CA PHE A 335 -14.83 -27.17 10.47
C PHE A 335 -16.18 -26.48 10.74
N PRO A 336 -17.00 -26.98 11.70
CA PRO A 336 -18.37 -26.51 11.89
C PRO A 336 -18.50 -25.04 12.30
N TRP A 337 -17.40 -24.41 12.74
CA TRP A 337 -17.33 -22.99 13.06
C TRP A 337 -17.08 -22.09 11.84
N VAL A 338 -16.70 -22.65 10.70
CA VAL A 338 -16.51 -21.90 9.46
C VAL A 338 -17.86 -21.74 8.76
N LYS A 339 -18.21 -20.52 8.40
CA LYS A 339 -19.44 -20.24 7.64
C LYS A 339 -19.11 -20.16 6.16
N VAL A 340 -19.89 -20.88 5.34
CA VAL A 340 -19.83 -20.77 3.88
C VAL A 340 -21.03 -19.96 3.39
N GLY A 341 -20.78 -18.95 2.56
CA GLY A 341 -21.82 -18.13 1.95
C GLY A 341 -21.71 -18.13 0.43
N LEU A 342 -22.85 -18.14 -0.27
CA LEU A 342 -22.91 -17.97 -1.72
C LEU A 342 -23.34 -16.53 -2.03
N VAL A 343 -22.47 -15.77 -2.70
CA VAL A 343 -22.74 -14.40 -3.12
C VAL A 343 -22.91 -14.37 -4.63
N HIS A 344 -24.12 -14.06 -5.08
CA HIS A 344 -24.42 -13.91 -6.49
C HIS A 344 -24.50 -12.43 -6.88
N LYS A 345 -23.69 -12.05 -7.86
CA LYS A 345 -23.73 -10.71 -8.46
C LYS A 345 -23.76 -10.82 -9.98
N LYS A 346 -24.80 -10.26 -10.59
CA LYS A 346 -24.88 -10.20 -12.05
C LYS A 346 -23.85 -9.22 -12.60
N ILE A 347 -23.13 -9.64 -13.65
CA ILE A 347 -22.14 -8.81 -14.35
C ILE A 347 -22.85 -7.62 -15.01
N ASN A 348 -22.36 -6.41 -14.74
CA ASN A 348 -22.82 -5.21 -15.42
C ASN A 348 -22.01 -5.02 -16.71
N LEU A 349 -22.63 -5.26 -17.87
CA LEU A 349 -21.97 -5.12 -19.18
C LEU A 349 -21.68 -3.66 -19.57
N VAL A 350 -22.28 -2.69 -18.88
CA VAL A 350 -22.06 -1.26 -19.12
C VAL A 350 -20.78 -0.78 -18.43
N GLU A 351 -20.45 -1.36 -17.28
CA GLU A 351 -19.22 -1.04 -16.57
C GLU A 351 -18.03 -1.74 -17.25
N SER A 352 -16.98 -0.98 -17.53
CA SER A 352 -15.75 -1.52 -18.09
C SER A 352 -14.90 -2.26 -17.04
N SER A 353 -15.12 -1.96 -15.75
CA SER A 353 -14.41 -2.55 -14.62
C SER A 353 -15.13 -3.79 -14.09
N VAL A 354 -14.36 -4.85 -13.90
CA VAL A 354 -14.77 -6.13 -13.32
C VAL A 354 -14.38 -6.17 -11.85
N ALA A 355 -15.26 -6.71 -11.00
CA ALA A 355 -15.02 -6.75 -9.57
C ALA A 355 -14.20 -7.98 -9.15
N TRP A 356 -14.48 -9.15 -9.72
CA TRP A 356 -13.80 -10.41 -9.40
C TRP A 356 -13.21 -11.07 -10.63
N GLU A 357 -12.12 -11.83 -10.45
CA GLU A 357 -11.42 -12.48 -11.56
C GLU A 357 -12.33 -13.41 -12.37
N HIS A 358 -13.25 -14.13 -11.70
CA HIS A 358 -14.19 -15.04 -12.37
C HIS A 358 -15.13 -14.35 -13.37
N GLU A 359 -15.41 -13.05 -13.21
CA GLU A 359 -16.28 -12.34 -14.16
C GLU A 359 -15.63 -12.25 -15.55
N ARG A 360 -14.28 -12.22 -15.65
CA ARG A 360 -13.55 -12.26 -16.93
C ARG A 360 -13.80 -13.55 -17.70
N TYR A 361 -13.76 -14.67 -16.99
CA TYR A 361 -14.08 -15.99 -17.54
C TYR A 361 -15.56 -16.09 -17.94
N SER A 362 -16.44 -15.61 -17.07
CA SER A 362 -17.89 -15.61 -17.30
C SER A 362 -18.31 -14.77 -18.52
N LEU A 363 -17.61 -13.67 -18.83
CA LEU A 363 -17.81 -12.88 -20.06
C LEU A 363 -17.55 -13.69 -21.34
N ARG A 364 -16.60 -14.64 -21.29
CA ARG A 364 -16.28 -15.59 -22.36
C ARG A 364 -17.05 -16.92 -22.25
N ARG A 365 -18.08 -16.96 -21.40
CA ARG A 365 -18.95 -18.13 -21.16
C ARG A 365 -18.25 -19.33 -20.50
N ILE A 366 -17.08 -19.13 -19.89
CA ILE A 366 -16.37 -20.17 -19.14
C ILE A 366 -16.95 -20.24 -17.71
N PRO A 367 -17.42 -21.42 -17.24
CA PRO A 367 -17.93 -21.59 -15.88
C PRO A 367 -16.85 -21.25 -14.85
N SER A 368 -17.15 -20.35 -13.92
CA SER A 368 -16.13 -19.79 -13.03
C SER A 368 -16.72 -19.17 -11.76
N PHE A 369 -15.94 -19.20 -10.69
CA PHE A 369 -16.30 -18.59 -9.40
C PHE A 369 -15.04 -18.18 -8.62
N THR A 370 -15.20 -17.24 -7.69
CA THR A 370 -14.10 -16.80 -6.80
C THR A 370 -14.37 -17.23 -5.37
N LEU A 371 -13.41 -17.87 -4.71
CA LEU A 371 -13.42 -18.08 -3.27
C LEU A 371 -12.65 -16.96 -2.58
N SER A 372 -13.32 -16.27 -1.67
CA SER A 372 -12.72 -15.20 -0.88
C SER A 372 -13.30 -15.12 0.52
N ARG A 373 -12.55 -14.56 1.47
CA ARG A 373 -13.10 -14.23 2.79
C ARG A 373 -13.94 -12.95 2.79
N LEU A 374 -13.88 -12.15 1.72
CA LEU A 374 -14.54 -10.87 1.60
C LEU A 374 -15.94 -11.08 1.02
N GLU A 375 -16.95 -10.48 1.65
CA GLU A 375 -18.32 -10.46 1.13
C GLU A 375 -18.48 -9.42 0.01
N ASP A 376 -17.87 -8.24 0.15
CA ASP A 376 -17.89 -7.19 -0.88
C ASP A 376 -16.55 -7.10 -1.63
N PRO A 377 -16.52 -7.19 -2.97
CA PRO A 377 -15.31 -6.93 -3.76
C PRO A 377 -14.69 -5.54 -3.57
N LYS A 378 -15.47 -4.54 -3.11
CA LYS A 378 -15.00 -3.17 -2.87
C LYS A 378 -14.47 -2.94 -1.45
N SER A 379 -14.39 -4.00 -0.63
CA SER A 379 -13.83 -3.88 0.71
C SER A 379 -12.42 -3.28 0.69
N GLU A 380 -12.17 -2.41 1.66
CA GLU A 380 -10.90 -1.72 1.87
C GLU A 380 -9.74 -2.69 2.10
N LEU A 381 -10.06 -3.89 2.60
CA LEU A 381 -9.12 -4.99 2.85
C LEU A 381 -8.47 -5.53 1.57
N ARG A 382 -9.00 -5.19 0.39
CA ARG A 382 -8.56 -5.70 -0.91
C ARG A 382 -7.54 -4.80 -1.62
N GLY A 383 -7.00 -3.77 -0.97
CA GLY A 383 -6.04 -2.86 -1.60
C GLY A 383 -5.47 -1.80 -0.69
N SER A 384 -4.69 -2.20 0.32
CA SER A 384 -4.01 -1.27 1.23
C SER A 384 -2.50 -1.51 1.29
N MET A 385 -1.73 -0.43 1.44
CA MET A 385 -0.29 -0.54 1.74
C MET A 385 0.00 -1.07 3.15
N LEU A 386 -0.98 -1.07 4.06
CA LEU A 386 -0.82 -1.64 5.41
C LEU A 386 -0.93 -3.18 5.42
N ASP A 387 -1.36 -3.80 4.31
CA ASP A 387 -1.47 -5.25 4.14
C ASP A 387 -0.08 -5.91 4.07
N THR A 388 0.44 -6.21 5.25
CA THR A 388 1.76 -6.81 5.48
C THR A 388 1.63 -8.17 6.16
N MET A 389 2.71 -8.95 6.15
CA MET A 389 2.76 -10.29 6.75
C MET A 389 2.31 -10.32 8.22
N SER A 390 2.46 -9.20 8.94
CA SER A 390 2.06 -9.08 10.34
C SER A 390 0.54 -9.18 10.58
N GLN A 391 -0.27 -8.90 9.56
CA GLN A 391 -1.74 -8.95 9.64
C GLN A 391 -2.32 -10.32 9.25
N VAL A 392 -1.48 -11.27 8.83
CA VAL A 392 -1.92 -12.57 8.30
C VAL A 392 -1.97 -13.62 9.41
N ASP A 393 -3.15 -14.21 9.65
CA ASP A 393 -3.30 -15.39 10.50
C ASP A 393 -3.00 -16.67 9.70
N PHE A 394 -1.78 -17.19 9.86
CA PHE A 394 -1.34 -18.41 9.19
C PHE A 394 -2.17 -19.66 9.55
N ARG A 395 -2.78 -19.71 10.74
CA ARG A 395 -3.61 -20.87 11.14
C ARG A 395 -4.91 -20.89 10.35
N LYS A 396 -5.54 -19.73 10.21
CA LYS A 396 -6.76 -19.57 9.40
C LYS A 396 -6.47 -19.73 7.91
N MET A 397 -5.36 -19.19 7.41
CA MET A 397 -4.91 -19.41 6.04
C MET A 397 -4.69 -20.90 5.74
N LYS A 398 -3.98 -21.62 6.61
CA LYS A 398 -3.77 -23.08 6.48
C LYS A 398 -5.10 -23.83 6.46
N ARG A 399 -5.99 -23.54 7.40
CA ARG A 399 -7.32 -24.14 7.45
C ARG A 399 -8.07 -23.93 6.13
N ASN A 400 -8.10 -22.71 5.61
CA ASN A 400 -8.79 -22.40 4.37
C ASN A 400 -8.14 -23.12 3.17
N GLY A 401 -6.81 -23.23 3.13
CA GLY A 401 -6.10 -24.05 2.15
C GLY A 401 -6.47 -25.53 2.23
N ILE A 402 -6.58 -26.11 3.44
CA ILE A 402 -7.02 -27.49 3.64
C ILE A 402 -8.45 -27.69 3.16
N ILE A 403 -9.36 -26.76 3.46
CA ILE A 403 -10.76 -26.80 3.00
C ILE A 403 -10.79 -26.85 1.46
N VAL A 404 -10.06 -25.97 0.79
CA VAL A 404 -10.01 -25.92 -0.68
C VAL A 404 -9.41 -27.21 -1.26
N ALA A 405 -8.30 -27.71 -0.70
CA ALA A 405 -7.64 -28.93 -1.15
C ALA A 405 -8.56 -30.16 -1.03
N GLU A 406 -9.16 -30.36 0.16
CA GLU A 406 -10.05 -31.50 0.42
C GLU A 406 -11.31 -31.43 -0.45
N THR A 407 -11.88 -30.25 -0.64
CA THR A 407 -13.06 -30.06 -1.52
C THR A 407 -12.73 -30.43 -2.96
N LEU A 408 -11.59 -29.96 -3.49
CA LEU A 408 -11.12 -30.32 -4.82
C LEU A 408 -10.90 -31.83 -4.97
N ALA A 409 -10.23 -32.47 -3.99
CA ALA A 409 -10.00 -33.90 -4.03
C ALA A 409 -11.33 -34.70 -3.97
N ARG A 410 -12.26 -34.33 -3.10
CA ARG A 410 -13.57 -34.99 -3.03
C ARG A 410 -14.35 -34.87 -4.33
N TYR A 411 -14.35 -33.68 -4.93
CA TYR A 411 -14.97 -33.43 -6.22
C TYR A 411 -14.33 -34.28 -7.33
N MET A 412 -13.00 -34.25 -7.46
CA MET A 412 -12.28 -34.91 -8.55
C MET A 412 -12.34 -36.44 -8.50
N TYR A 413 -12.31 -37.03 -7.30
CA TYR A 413 -12.37 -38.49 -7.14
C TYR A 413 -13.79 -39.03 -6.95
N ASN A 414 -14.78 -38.13 -6.92
CA ASN A 414 -16.17 -38.41 -6.60
C ASN A 414 -16.32 -39.28 -5.33
N LEU A 415 -15.74 -38.80 -4.23
CA LEU A 415 -15.64 -39.57 -2.98
C LEU A 415 -16.99 -39.70 -2.26
N SER A 416 -17.86 -38.68 -2.39
CA SER A 416 -19.20 -38.69 -1.79
C SER A 416 -20.08 -39.81 -2.38
N ASP A 417 -20.13 -39.92 -3.71
CA ASP A 417 -20.97 -40.92 -4.37
C ASP A 417 -20.44 -42.36 -4.18
N LYS A 418 -19.14 -42.51 -3.94
CA LYS A 418 -18.51 -43.80 -3.65
C LYS A 418 -18.71 -44.27 -2.20
N GLY A 419 -19.52 -43.57 -1.40
CA GLY A 419 -19.85 -43.94 -0.02
C GLY A 419 -18.67 -43.81 0.93
N SER A 420 -17.68 -42.96 0.61
CA SER A 420 -16.57 -42.71 1.53
C SER A 420 -17.06 -42.01 2.81
N PRO A 421 -16.39 -42.22 3.95
CA PRO A 421 -16.76 -41.56 5.19
C PRO A 421 -16.71 -40.03 5.04
N LYS A 422 -17.71 -39.33 5.60
CA LYS A 422 -17.77 -37.86 5.59
C LYS A 422 -16.57 -37.18 6.25
N ASP A 423 -15.85 -37.91 7.11
CA ASP A 423 -14.64 -37.44 7.81
C ASP A 423 -13.34 -37.91 7.13
N MET A 424 -13.44 -38.55 5.97
CA MET A 424 -12.26 -38.96 5.20
C MET A 424 -11.48 -37.71 4.79
N GLN A 425 -10.19 -37.72 5.14
CA GLN A 425 -9.25 -36.67 4.82
C GLN A 425 -8.17 -37.28 3.93
N VAL A 426 -8.06 -36.74 2.71
CA VAL A 426 -7.13 -37.20 1.67
C VAL A 426 -5.72 -36.73 1.98
N PHE A 427 -5.59 -35.49 2.44
CA PHE A 427 -4.30 -34.85 2.71
C PHE A 427 -3.91 -35.05 4.18
N LYS A 428 -3.17 -36.13 4.48
CA LYS A 428 -2.59 -36.43 5.81
C LYS A 428 -1.08 -36.69 5.73
N GLY A 429 -0.39 -36.46 6.85
CA GLY A 429 1.02 -36.81 7.03
C GLY A 429 1.93 -36.08 6.04
N GLN A 430 2.54 -36.81 5.10
CA GLN A 430 3.44 -36.24 4.10
C GLN A 430 2.74 -35.39 3.01
N LEU A 431 1.41 -35.49 2.94
CA LEU A 431 0.53 -34.70 2.08
C LEU A 431 -0.16 -33.57 2.85
N ASP A 432 0.27 -33.25 4.07
CA ASP A 432 -0.30 -32.13 4.82
C ASP A 432 0.30 -30.78 4.40
N PHE A 433 -0.38 -29.69 4.74
CA PHE A 433 0.13 -28.33 4.64
C PHE A 433 1.23 -28.11 5.69
N HIS A 434 2.40 -27.65 5.24
CA HIS A 434 3.54 -27.40 6.12
C HIS A 434 3.61 -25.93 6.52
N ASP A 435 3.55 -25.66 7.83
CA ASP A 435 3.55 -24.30 8.37
C ASP A 435 4.83 -23.53 7.98
N SER A 436 5.98 -24.19 8.08
CA SER A 436 7.28 -23.60 7.71
C SER A 436 7.36 -23.20 6.24
N ARG A 437 6.73 -23.99 5.35
CA ARG A 437 6.70 -23.71 3.92
C ARG A 437 5.76 -22.56 3.60
N MET A 438 4.56 -22.53 4.19
CA MET A 438 3.63 -21.41 4.01
C MET A 438 4.25 -20.10 4.51
N LEU A 439 4.93 -20.11 5.65
CA LEU A 439 5.68 -18.96 6.17
C LEU A 439 6.79 -18.53 5.21
N SER A 440 7.57 -19.48 4.67
CA SER A 440 8.64 -19.19 3.72
C SER A 440 8.12 -18.62 2.39
N LEU A 441 7.03 -19.17 1.86
CA LEU A 441 6.39 -18.67 0.64
C LEU A 441 5.85 -17.26 0.85
N MET A 442 5.14 -17.03 1.97
CA MET A 442 4.63 -15.70 2.29
C MET A 442 5.76 -14.69 2.48
N SER A 443 6.81 -15.05 3.24
CA SER A 443 7.98 -14.19 3.43
C SER A 443 8.68 -13.87 2.11
N SER A 444 8.72 -14.82 1.16
CA SER A 444 9.26 -14.57 -0.18
C SER A 444 8.37 -13.61 -0.97
N LEU A 445 7.05 -13.81 -0.94
CA LEU A 445 6.07 -12.97 -1.64
C LEU A 445 6.03 -11.54 -1.10
N THR A 446 6.21 -11.36 0.21
CA THR A 446 6.22 -10.05 0.87
C THR A 446 7.61 -9.45 1.04
N SER A 447 8.65 -10.06 0.46
CA SER A 447 10.02 -9.52 0.52
C SER A 447 10.19 -8.25 -0.30
N VAL A 448 9.37 -8.09 -1.33
CA VAL A 448 9.37 -6.97 -2.28
C VAL A 448 7.92 -6.53 -2.50
N PRO A 449 7.64 -5.22 -2.68
CA PRO A 449 6.32 -4.75 -3.09
C PRO A 449 5.88 -5.40 -4.40
N ARG A 450 4.59 -5.70 -4.57
CA ARG A 450 4.07 -6.42 -5.75
C ARG A 450 3.14 -5.57 -6.60
N ALA A 451 3.32 -4.26 -6.57
CA ALA A 451 2.53 -3.36 -7.40
C ALA A 451 2.88 -3.58 -8.88
N THR A 452 1.86 -3.65 -9.75
CA THR A 452 2.04 -4.05 -11.15
C THR A 452 3.01 -3.17 -11.91
N GLN A 453 3.16 -1.91 -11.52
CA GLN A 453 4.04 -0.94 -12.17
C GLN A 453 5.54 -1.22 -11.97
N LEU A 454 5.88 -2.08 -11.01
CA LEU A 454 7.26 -2.40 -10.63
C LEU A 454 7.67 -3.81 -11.11
N LEU A 455 6.70 -4.70 -11.34
CA LEU A 455 6.92 -6.13 -11.62
C LEU A 455 7.81 -6.42 -12.82
N ASP A 456 7.79 -5.55 -13.84
CA ASP A 456 8.51 -5.74 -15.10
C ASP A 456 9.74 -4.85 -15.28
N LYS A 457 9.97 -3.90 -14.36
CA LYS A 457 11.05 -2.90 -14.47
C LYS A 457 12.21 -3.18 -13.56
N GLU A 458 11.91 -3.52 -12.31
CA GLU A 458 12.91 -3.61 -11.26
C GLU A 458 13.48 -5.02 -11.16
N PRO A 459 14.81 -5.19 -11.05
CA PRO A 459 15.45 -6.50 -11.09
C PRO A 459 14.96 -7.43 -9.97
N ALA A 460 14.77 -6.90 -8.76
CA ALA A 460 14.25 -7.66 -7.62
C ALA A 460 12.82 -8.20 -7.86
N HIS A 461 11.99 -7.45 -8.59
CA HIS A 461 10.61 -7.84 -8.86
C HIS A 461 10.54 -8.87 -10.01
N ILE A 462 11.39 -8.71 -11.03
CA ILE A 462 11.54 -9.72 -12.09
C ILE A 462 12.03 -11.04 -11.49
N LEU A 463 12.97 -10.99 -10.53
CA LEU A 463 13.43 -12.18 -9.81
C LEU A 463 12.30 -12.87 -9.02
N LEU A 464 11.36 -12.12 -8.45
CA LEU A 464 10.19 -12.69 -7.78
C LEU A 464 9.33 -13.49 -8.76
N VAL A 465 9.00 -12.91 -9.92
CA VAL A 465 8.20 -13.60 -10.95
C VAL A 465 8.93 -14.84 -11.48
N ASN A 466 10.25 -14.74 -11.71
CA ASN A 466 11.06 -15.88 -12.13
C ASN A 466 11.13 -16.98 -11.04
N SER A 467 11.08 -16.59 -9.76
CA SER A 467 11.04 -17.55 -8.64
C SER A 467 9.71 -18.30 -8.60
N LEU A 468 8.59 -17.62 -8.88
CA LEU A 468 7.28 -18.27 -9.04
C LEU A 468 7.27 -19.24 -10.21
N GLU A 469 7.86 -18.85 -11.34
CA GLU A 469 8.02 -19.72 -12.52
C GLU A 469 8.87 -20.96 -12.19
N HIS A 470 9.94 -20.79 -11.41
CA HIS A 470 10.78 -21.89 -10.96
C HIS A 470 10.03 -22.84 -10.02
N GLU A 471 9.23 -22.33 -9.08
CA GLU A 471 8.37 -23.17 -8.23
C GLU A 471 7.35 -23.95 -9.07
N PHE A 472 6.78 -23.35 -10.12
CA PHE A 472 5.93 -24.08 -11.08
C PHE A 472 6.71 -25.20 -11.77
N LYS A 473 7.88 -24.91 -12.35
CA LYS A 473 8.72 -25.91 -13.06
C LYS A 473 9.20 -27.05 -12.17
N ARG A 474 9.28 -26.82 -10.86
CA ARG A 474 9.66 -27.86 -9.89
C ARG A 474 8.59 -28.94 -9.72
N TYR A 475 7.32 -28.58 -9.84
CA TYR A 475 6.19 -29.49 -9.56
C TYR A 475 5.36 -29.84 -10.80
N LEU A 476 5.37 -29.01 -11.84
CA LEU A 476 4.54 -29.15 -13.04
C LEU A 476 5.41 -29.53 -14.24
N GLN A 477 4.85 -30.33 -15.17
CA GLN A 477 5.59 -30.85 -16.34
C GLN A 477 5.56 -29.90 -17.55
N GLN A 478 4.46 -29.15 -17.72
CA GLN A 478 4.26 -28.19 -18.80
C GLN A 478 4.05 -26.82 -18.19
N VAL A 479 5.08 -25.97 -18.21
CA VAL A 479 5.00 -24.61 -17.66
C VAL A 479 5.23 -23.60 -18.78
N HIS A 480 4.24 -22.75 -19.00
CA HIS A 480 4.26 -21.72 -20.03
C HIS A 480 4.24 -20.33 -19.39
N ARG A 481 5.04 -19.43 -19.95
CA ARG A 481 5.10 -18.02 -19.58
C ARG A 481 4.52 -17.20 -20.72
N HIS A 482 3.36 -16.61 -20.47
CA HIS A 482 2.71 -15.70 -21.40
C HIS A 482 3.05 -14.28 -20.98
N THR A 483 3.77 -13.55 -21.83
CA THR A 483 4.15 -12.15 -21.56
C THR A 483 3.47 -11.26 -22.57
N PHE A 484 2.48 -10.50 -22.11
CA PHE A 484 1.73 -9.57 -22.94
C PHE A 484 2.31 -8.16 -22.82
N ARG A 485 2.64 -7.53 -23.96
CA ARG A 485 3.02 -6.10 -24.02
C ARG A 485 1.86 -5.28 -24.53
N GLN A 486 1.56 -4.18 -23.87
CA GLN A 486 0.49 -3.29 -24.31
C GLN A 486 0.81 -2.57 -25.63
N ASP A 487 -0.22 -2.28 -26.41
CA ASP A 487 -0.09 -1.40 -27.57
C ASP A 487 0.27 0.02 -27.12
N LYS A 488 1.19 0.66 -27.84
CA LYS A 488 1.63 2.03 -27.58
C LYS A 488 0.60 3.08 -27.99
N LYS A 489 -0.28 2.76 -28.93
CA LYS A 489 -1.26 3.73 -29.47
C LYS A 489 -2.53 3.80 -28.62
N ASP A 490 -3.04 2.67 -28.17
CA ASP A 490 -4.25 2.58 -27.35
C ASP A 490 -4.08 1.56 -26.20
N PRO A 491 -3.30 1.92 -25.16
CA PRO A 491 -3.09 1.04 -24.02
C PRO A 491 -4.34 0.95 -23.12
N ASP A 492 -4.68 -0.27 -22.70
CA ASP A 492 -5.74 -0.51 -21.70
C ASP A 492 -5.42 0.20 -20.37
N ILE A 493 -4.14 0.32 -20.02
CA ILE A 493 -3.67 1.06 -18.85
C ILE A 493 -2.36 1.80 -19.08
N THR A 494 -2.30 3.04 -18.60
CA THR A 494 -1.09 3.87 -18.61
C THR A 494 -0.62 4.15 -17.19
N PHE A 495 0.65 3.83 -16.92
CA PHE A 495 1.31 4.16 -15.67
C PHE A 495 2.22 5.38 -15.85
N PHE A 496 2.69 5.94 -14.74
CA PHE A 496 3.54 7.12 -14.73
C PHE A 496 4.80 6.87 -13.91
N ASP A 497 5.90 7.53 -14.26
CA ASP A 497 7.16 7.38 -13.54
C ASP A 497 7.19 8.19 -12.22
N GLN A 498 8.37 8.24 -11.59
CA GLN A 498 8.65 9.00 -10.36
C GLN A 498 7.75 8.63 -9.18
N MET A 499 7.64 7.33 -8.89
CA MET A 499 6.95 6.82 -7.71
C MET A 499 7.81 6.82 -6.45
N ASN A 500 9.13 6.88 -6.61
CA ASN A 500 10.11 7.00 -5.54
C ASN A 500 10.88 8.30 -5.76
N GLN A 501 10.91 9.19 -4.77
CA GLN A 501 11.61 10.47 -4.82
C GLN A 501 12.35 10.74 -3.51
N GLN A 502 13.50 11.40 -3.61
CA GLN A 502 14.22 11.93 -2.46
C GLN A 502 13.65 13.31 -2.09
N ILE A 503 13.22 13.46 -0.83
CA ILE A 503 12.76 14.72 -0.26
C ILE A 503 13.81 15.21 0.72
N VAL A 504 14.17 16.49 0.61
CA VAL A 504 15.01 17.16 1.59
C VAL A 504 14.15 18.10 2.42
N MET A 505 14.18 17.90 3.74
CA MET A 505 13.55 18.78 4.72
C MET A 505 14.64 19.62 5.37
N TYR A 506 14.57 20.93 5.17
CA TYR A 506 15.55 21.88 5.67
C TYR A 506 14.92 22.81 6.70
N ARG A 507 15.72 23.11 7.73
CA ARG A 507 15.34 24.01 8.80
C ARG A 507 15.62 25.45 8.36
N VAL A 508 14.57 26.25 8.24
CA VAL A 508 14.62 27.66 7.84
C VAL A 508 14.19 28.58 8.98
N LYS A 509 14.78 29.78 9.00
CA LYS A 509 14.32 30.83 9.91
C LYS A 509 13.03 31.46 9.35
N PRO A 510 12.01 31.72 10.21
CA PRO A 510 10.79 32.38 9.77
C PRO A 510 11.08 33.80 9.26
N ALA A 511 10.31 34.29 8.30
CA ALA A 511 10.44 35.66 7.77
C ALA A 511 10.30 36.76 8.86
N ALA A 512 9.61 36.47 9.96
CA ALA A 512 9.52 37.37 11.12
C ALA A 512 10.88 37.64 11.79
N PHE A 513 11.84 36.73 11.65
CA PHE A 513 13.20 36.89 12.16
C PHE A 513 13.93 38.04 11.45
N ASP A 514 13.79 38.16 10.12
CA ASP A 514 14.44 39.22 9.36
C ASP A 514 13.85 40.60 9.72
N LEU A 515 12.54 40.66 9.96
CA LEU A 515 11.88 41.88 10.45
C LEU A 515 12.40 42.26 11.85
N PHE A 516 12.57 41.28 12.74
CA PHE A 516 13.16 41.49 14.05
C PHE A 516 14.61 41.97 13.97
N LEU A 517 15.43 41.33 13.14
CA LEU A 517 16.82 41.72 12.91
C LEU A 517 16.90 43.14 12.35
N GLY A 518 16.03 43.49 11.39
CA GLY A 518 15.90 44.85 10.89
C GLY A 518 15.53 45.85 11.98
N GLY A 519 14.60 45.49 12.88
CA GLY A 519 14.26 46.28 14.06
C GLY A 519 15.45 46.47 15.03
N CYS A 520 16.21 45.41 15.30
CA CYS A 520 17.41 45.47 16.13
C CYS A 520 18.50 46.34 15.50
N ILE A 521 18.71 46.25 14.18
CA ILE A 521 19.66 47.09 13.45
C ILE A 521 19.22 48.55 13.51
N ALA A 522 17.94 48.84 13.30
CA ALA A 522 17.40 50.20 13.38
C ALA A 522 17.54 50.78 14.81
N ALA A 523 17.24 50.00 15.84
CA ALA A 523 17.43 50.40 17.23
C ALA A 523 18.91 50.65 17.57
N TYR A 524 19.81 49.78 17.11
CA TYR A 524 21.25 49.96 17.27
C TYR A 524 21.74 51.25 16.60
N LEU A 525 21.35 51.50 15.35
CA LEU A 525 21.71 52.73 14.64
C LEU A 525 21.14 53.97 15.32
N ALA A 526 19.92 53.90 15.84
CA ALA A 526 19.31 55.00 16.61
C ALA A 526 20.08 55.29 17.90
N ILE A 527 20.50 54.26 18.64
CA ILE A 527 21.31 54.41 19.85
C ILE A 527 22.67 55.02 19.51
N VAL A 528 23.35 54.53 18.47
CA VAL A 528 24.65 55.07 18.02
C VAL A 528 24.50 56.53 17.61
N TYR A 529 23.49 56.87 16.80
CA TYR A 529 23.21 58.23 16.38
C TYR A 529 22.93 59.17 17.56
N TYR A 530 22.08 58.73 18.49
CA TYR A 530 21.77 59.47 19.71
C TYR A 530 23.00 59.66 20.60
N THR A 531 23.86 58.65 20.70
CA THR A 531 25.11 58.72 21.46
C THR A 531 26.09 59.73 20.85
N ILE A 532 26.18 59.78 19.51
CA ILE A 532 27.01 60.76 18.80
C ILE A 532 26.45 62.18 18.98
N GLN A 533 25.14 62.38 18.82
CA GLN A 533 24.52 63.70 19.01
C GLN A 533 24.68 64.24 20.44
N ASN A 534 24.55 63.35 21.43
CA ASN A 534 24.69 63.72 22.83
C ASN A 534 26.13 63.59 23.34
N PHE A 535 27.11 63.35 22.46
CA PHE A 535 28.50 63.14 22.85
C PHE A 535 29.09 64.38 23.54
N ASP A 536 28.75 65.58 23.08
CA ASP A 536 29.18 66.83 23.72
C ASP A 536 28.60 66.97 25.14
N TYR A 537 27.32 66.62 25.32
CA TYR A 537 26.67 66.65 26.64
C TYR A 537 27.23 65.58 27.59
N LEU A 538 27.48 64.37 27.06
CA LEU A 538 28.15 63.27 27.78
C LEU A 538 29.58 63.64 28.16
N TYR A 539 30.34 64.28 27.26
CA TYR A 539 31.70 64.75 27.49
C TYR A 539 31.75 65.84 28.55
N ILE A 540 30.83 66.81 28.51
CA ILE A 540 30.72 67.87 29.54
C ILE A 540 30.38 67.27 30.91
N LYS A 541 29.43 66.33 30.98
CA LYS A 541 29.08 65.64 32.24
C LYS A 541 30.21 64.75 32.77
N LEU A 542 30.91 64.03 31.91
CA LEU A 542 32.08 63.23 32.29
C LEU A 542 33.23 64.10 32.78
N LYS A 543 33.47 65.25 32.13
CA LYS A 543 34.47 66.24 32.57
C LYS A 543 34.10 66.89 33.90
N ALA A 544 32.82 67.17 34.14
CA ALA A 544 32.32 67.65 35.42
C ALA A 544 32.45 66.60 36.54
N ALA A 545 32.15 65.32 36.25
CA ALA A 545 32.30 64.22 37.19
C ALA A 545 33.78 63.89 37.51
N ALA A 546 34.68 64.05 36.54
CA ALA A 546 36.13 63.90 36.75
C ALA A 546 36.72 65.03 37.61
N LYS A 547 36.18 66.26 37.50
CA LYS A 547 36.56 67.38 38.36
C LYS A 547 36.18 67.18 39.83
N TYR A 548 35.03 66.55 40.09
CA TYR A 548 34.54 66.27 41.45
C TYR A 548 35.35 65.18 42.19
N LYS A 549 36.29 64.51 41.51
CA LYS A 549 37.14 63.45 42.09
C LYS A 549 38.56 63.95 42.45
N HIS A 550 38.84 65.23 42.17
CA HIS A 550 40.12 65.89 42.43
C HIS A 550 40.01 67.05 43.45
N GLU A 551 38.84 67.24 44.06
CA GLU A 551 38.67 67.86 45.38
C GLU A 551 38.45 66.74 46.41
#